data_AF-X1CUB5-F1
#
_entry.id   AF-X1CUB5-F1
#
_cell.length_a   1.000
_cell.length_b   1.000
_cell.length_c   1.000
_cell.angle_alpha   90.00
_cell.angle_beta   90.00
_cell.angle_gamma   90.00
#
_symmetry.space_group_name_H-M   'P 1'
#
loop_
_entity.id
_entity.type
_entity.pdbx_description
1 polymer ?
#
loop_
_entity_poly.entity_id
_entity_poly.type
_entity_poly.pdbx_seq_one_letter_code
_entity_poly.pdbx_strand_id
1 'polypeptide(L)' 'MLKIMNEFTILMHLLSNKKNKIQIGASKEEILKALNIHGKNESIYFQDLITHLSSYIEPLG' A
#
# COMPACT_ATOMS: atom_id res chain seq x y z
N MET A 1 13.98 3.96 12.81
CA MET A 1 13.68 2.79 11.95
C MET A 1 12.38 2.11 12.41
N LEU A 2 11.24 2.82 12.37
CA LEU A 2 9.94 2.36 12.91
C LEU A 2 8.71 2.84 12.10
N LYS A 3 8.89 3.67 11.07
CA LYS A 3 7.80 4.23 10.26
C LYS A 3 7.37 3.28 9.13
N ILE A 4 8.37 2.70 8.47
CA ILE A 4 8.23 1.82 7.30
C ILE A 4 7.44 0.54 7.64
N MET A 5 7.70 -0.10 8.80
CA MET A 5 6.99 -1.32 9.23
C MET A 5 5.48 -1.12 9.43
N ASN A 6 5.07 0.05 9.95
CA ASN A 6 3.66 0.35 10.18
C ASN A 6 2.93 0.63 8.87
N GLU A 7 3.55 1.38 7.96
CA GLU A 7 2.98 1.70 6.65
C GLU A 7 2.81 0.44 5.77
N PHE A 8 3.76 -0.49 5.81
CA PHE A 8 3.62 -1.79 5.14
C PHE A 8 2.54 -2.67 5.72
N THR A 9 2.44 -2.74 7.04
CA THR A 9 1.41 -3.54 7.71
C THR A 9 0.02 -3.01 7.37
N ILE A 10 -0.14 -1.67 7.35
CA ILE A 10 -1.38 -1.01 6.94
C ILE A 10 -1.66 -1.28 5.46
N LEU A 11 -0.67 -1.14 4.57
CA LEU A 11 -0.84 -1.43 3.15
C LEU A 11 -1.24 -2.89 2.89
N MET A 12 -0.54 -3.85 3.49
CA MET A 12 -0.84 -5.28 3.38
C MET A 12 -2.23 -5.60 3.90
N HIS A 13 -2.60 -5.02 5.04
CA HIS A 13 -3.96 -5.14 5.57
C HIS A 13 -4.99 -4.62 4.57
N LEU A 14 -4.79 -3.42 4.01
CA LEU A 14 -5.68 -2.80 3.03
C LEU A 14 -5.79 -3.60 1.72
N LEU A 15 -4.70 -4.15 1.21
CA LEU A 15 -4.69 -4.98 0.00
C LEU A 15 -5.35 -6.35 0.24
N SER A 16 -5.21 -6.90 1.46
CA SER A 16 -5.84 -8.17 1.83
C SER A 16 -7.34 -8.04 2.10
N ASN A 17 -7.82 -6.84 2.43
CA ASN A 17 -9.18 -6.61 2.86
C ASN A 17 -10.11 -6.38 1.65
N LYS A 18 -10.78 -7.43 1.20
CA LYS A 18 -11.72 -7.39 0.06
C LYS A 18 -13.11 -7.00 0.55
N LYS A 19 -13.62 -5.82 0.18
CA LYS A 19 -14.99 -5.41 0.52
C LYS A 19 -16.06 -6.15 -0.31
N ASN A 20 -15.70 -6.72 -1.46
CA ASN A 20 -16.59 -7.56 -2.25
C ASN A 20 -15.81 -8.61 -3.07
N LYS A 21 -16.51 -9.59 -3.65
CA LYS A 21 -15.91 -10.73 -4.38
C LYS A 21 -15.10 -10.32 -5.63
N ILE A 22 -15.30 -9.11 -6.14
CA ILE A 22 -14.73 -8.61 -7.40
C ILE A 22 -13.59 -7.60 -7.13
N GLN A 23 -13.55 -7.01 -5.93
CA GLN A 23 -12.55 -6.02 -5.56
C GLN A 23 -11.25 -6.70 -5.12
N ILE A 24 -10.17 -6.38 -5.83
CA ILE A 24 -8.81 -6.80 -5.50
C ILE A 24 -8.24 -5.80 -4.48
N GLY A 25 -8.68 -5.89 -3.22
CA GLY A 25 -8.18 -5.05 -2.12
C GLY A 25 -8.59 -3.58 -2.17
N ALA A 26 -7.91 -2.74 -1.39
CA ALA A 26 -8.14 -1.30 -1.32
C ALA A 26 -7.72 -0.54 -2.59
N SER A 27 -8.46 0.52 -2.94
CA SER A 27 -8.09 1.42 -4.04
C SER A 27 -6.90 2.31 -3.69
N LYS A 28 -6.28 2.94 -4.70
CA LYS A 28 -5.20 3.93 -4.51
C LYS A 28 -5.63 5.05 -3.55
N GLU A 29 -6.84 5.57 -3.72
CA GLU A 29 -7.40 6.64 -2.89
C GLU A 29 -7.60 6.19 -1.45
N GLU A 30 -8.08 4.96 -1.24
CA GLU A 30 -8.25 4.38 0.10
C GLU A 30 -6.89 4.21 0.80
N ILE A 31 -5.87 3.77 0.07
CA ILE A 31 -4.51 3.61 0.58
C ILE A 31 -3.90 4.97 0.96
N LEU A 32 -3.98 5.96 0.06
CA LEU A 32 -3.46 7.31 0.32
C LEU A 32 -4.15 7.95 1.54
N LYS A 33 -5.47 7.82 1.63
CA LYS A 33 -6.25 8.32 2.76
C LYS A 33 -5.88 7.63 4.08
N ALA A 34 -5.75 6.30 4.08
CA ALA A 34 -5.41 5.53 5.27
C ALA A 34 -3.99 5.83 5.78
N LEU A 35 -3.07 6.15 4.88
CA LEU A 35 -1.70 6.55 5.20
C LEU A 35 -1.55 8.06 5.44
N ASN A 36 -2.65 8.83 5.37
CA ASN A 36 -2.67 10.28 5.52
C ASN A 36 -1.68 11.00 4.58
N ILE A 37 -1.55 10.49 3.36
CA ILE A 37 -0.67 11.07 2.32
C ILE A 37 -1.51 12.03 1.50
N HIS A 38 -1.10 13.29 1.50
CA HIS A 38 -1.77 14.37 0.78
C HIS A 38 -0.76 15.27 0.06
N GLY A 39 -1.12 15.73 -1.14
CA GLY A 39 -0.40 16.80 -1.86
C GLY A 39 0.27 16.37 -3.16
N LYS A 40 1.19 17.21 -3.66
CA LYS A 40 1.76 17.10 -5.01
C LYS A 40 2.51 15.79 -5.30
N ASN A 41 2.92 15.05 -4.27
CA ASN A 41 3.78 13.87 -4.39
C ASN A 41 3.06 12.54 -4.15
N GLU A 42 1.73 12.52 -4.06
CA GLU A 42 0.93 11.31 -3.80
C GLU A 42 1.25 10.15 -4.75
N SER A 43 1.39 10.45 -6.04
CA SER A 43 1.70 9.42 -7.04
C SER A 43 3.12 8.86 -6.89
N ILE A 44 4.10 9.69 -6.55
CA ILE A 44 5.49 9.24 -6.33
C ILE A 44 5.53 8.36 -5.08
N TYR A 45 4.90 8.81 -3.99
CA TYR A 45 4.84 8.04 -2.75
C TYR A 45 4.16 6.69 -2.96
N PHE A 46 3.01 6.68 -3.65
CA PHE A 46 2.30 5.43 -3.94
C PHE A 46 3.16 4.47 -4.77
N GLN A 47 3.87 4.99 -5.78
CA GLN A 47 4.79 4.19 -6.59
C GLN A 47 5.89 3.57 -5.73
N ASP A 48 6.57 4.37 -4.91
CA ASP A 48 7.64 3.90 -4.00
C ASP A 48 7.13 2.85 -3.02
N LEU A 49 5.91 3.03 -2.50
CA LEU A 49 5.28 2.10 -1.57
C LEU A 49 5.04 0.72 -2.22
N ILE A 50 4.53 0.71 -3.45
CA ILE A 50 4.30 -0.54 -4.22
C ILE A 50 5.63 -1.18 -4.65
N THR A 51 6.61 -0.40 -5.10
CA THR A 51 7.94 -0.90 -5.49
C THR A 51 8.68 -1.53 -4.32
N HIS A 52 8.62 -0.93 -3.14
CA HIS A 52 9.16 -1.57 -1.95
C HIS A 52 8.34 -2.80 -1.57
N LEU A 53 7.00 -2.78 -1.70
CA LEU A 53 6.19 -3.98 -1.42
C LEU A 53 6.58 -5.15 -2.33
N SER A 54 6.79 -4.92 -3.62
CA SER A 54 7.19 -5.97 -4.56
C SER A 54 8.54 -6.61 -4.19
N SER A 55 9.46 -5.85 -3.58
CA SER A 55 10.72 -6.40 -3.07
C SER A 55 10.55 -7.42 -1.94
N TYR A 56 9.42 -7.39 -1.22
CA TYR A 56 9.08 -8.39 -0.21
C TYR A 56 8.36 -9.62 -0.79
N ILE A 57 7.85 -9.52 -2.03
CA ILE A 57 7.19 -10.61 -2.75
C ILE A 57 8.22 -11.36 -3.61
N GLU A 58 9.24 -10.68 -4.14
CA GLU A 58 10.39 -11.30 -4.82
C GLU A 58 11.46 -11.76 -3.81
N PRO A 59 11.17 -12.85 -3.09
CA PRO A 59 11.90 -14.09 -3.31
C PRO A 59 10.96 -15.23 -3.76
N LEU A 60 9.76 -14.86 -4.21
CA LEU A 60 8.70 -15.66 -4.83
C LEU A 60 9.13 -16.93 -5.56
N GLY A 61 9.99 -16.73 -6.57
CA GLY A 61 10.22 -17.74 -7.61
C GLY A 61 8.96 -17.94 -8.44
#